data_AF-A0AAD7EI01-F1
#
_entry.id   AF-A0AAD7EI01-F1
#
_cell.length_a   1.000
_cell.length_b   1.000
_cell.length_c   1.000
_cell.angle_alpha   90.00
_cell.angle_beta   90.00
_cell.angle_gamma   90.00
#
_symmetry.space_group_name_H-M   'P 1'
#
loop_
_entity.id
_entity.type
_entity.pdbx_description
1 polymer ?
#
loop_
_entity_poly.entity_id
_entity_poly.type
_entity_poly.pdbx_seq_one_letter_code
_entity_poly.pdbx_strand_id
1 'polypeptide(L)'
;MSFFSAARRDPALQDLSFTHVSTFIHLLSVLKDDILLCQPHHVPTNAPPPLLLPSIHLFASNTADIPYDLIPSLWLSVQDDIWALSDTKLSSTEQDLFCTYGWRLGLGEYQKKCSCPY
;
A
#
# COMPACT_ATOMS: atom_id res chain seq x y z
N MET A 1 3.84 6.04 14.79
CA MET A 1 5.09 6.86 14.94
C MET A 1 5.21 7.75 13.70
N SER A 2 5.67 9.00 13.78
CA SER A 2 5.72 9.87 12.59
C SER A 2 6.76 9.42 11.56
N PHE A 3 6.40 9.32 10.27
CA PHE A 3 7.28 8.98 9.13
C PHE A 3 8.68 9.61 9.20
N PHE A 4 8.77 10.92 9.48
CA PHE A 4 10.04 11.65 9.57
C PHE A 4 11.00 11.12 10.63
N SER A 5 10.48 10.50 11.69
CA SER A 5 11.32 9.85 12.71
C SER A 5 11.89 8.51 12.24
N ALA A 6 11.18 7.81 11.35
CA ALA A 6 11.60 6.55 10.77
C ALA A 6 12.54 6.76 9.56
N ALA A 7 12.29 7.77 8.73
CA ALA A 7 13.21 8.20 7.68
C ALA A 7 14.59 8.62 8.23
N ARG A 8 14.65 9.09 9.48
CA ARG A 8 15.93 9.36 10.16
C ARG A 8 16.71 8.07 10.51
N ARG A 9 16.04 6.93 10.66
CA ARG A 9 16.66 5.63 10.99
C ARG A 9 17.12 4.86 9.76
N ASP A 10 16.39 5.00 8.65
CA ASP A 10 16.74 4.37 7.38
C ASP A 10 17.05 5.46 6.34
N PRO A 11 18.34 5.71 6.04
CA PRO A 11 18.72 6.76 5.10
C PRO A 11 18.17 6.53 3.69
N ALA A 12 17.87 5.28 3.30
CA ALA A 12 17.30 4.98 2.00
C ALA A 12 15.85 5.46 1.87
N LEU A 13 15.13 5.66 2.99
CA LEU A 13 13.81 6.28 2.99
C LEU A 13 13.87 7.81 2.82
N GLN A 14 15.04 8.45 3.00
CA GLN A 14 15.18 9.91 2.82
C GLN A 14 15.18 10.33 1.36
N ASP A 15 15.56 9.42 0.46
CA ASP A 15 15.57 9.65 -0.98
C ASP A 15 14.16 9.56 -1.59
N LEU A 16 13.16 9.08 -0.82
CA LEU A 16 11.78 9.02 -1.29
C LEU A 16 11.13 10.39 -1.30
N SER A 17 10.53 10.73 -2.45
CA SER A 17 9.74 11.95 -2.57
C SER A 17 8.46 11.85 -1.72
N PHE A 18 7.95 13.00 -1.26
CA PHE A 18 6.66 13.07 -0.60
C PHE A 18 5.54 12.46 -1.47
N THR A 19 5.61 12.65 -2.80
CA THR A 19 4.67 12.08 -3.75
C THR A 19 4.65 10.55 -3.64
N HIS A 20 5.81 9.88 -3.70
CA HIS A 20 5.89 8.41 -3.61
C HIS A 20 5.30 7.89 -2.29
N VAL A 21 5.65 8.54 -1.17
CA VAL A 21 5.15 8.16 0.15
C VAL A 21 3.64 8.38 0.26
N SER A 22 3.12 9.50 -0.26
CA SER A 22 1.70 9.81 -0.24
C SER A 22 0.89 8.84 -1.10
N THR A 23 1.39 8.48 -2.29
CA THR A 23 0.79 7.47 -3.17
C THR A 23 0.79 6.10 -2.49
N PHE A 24 1.90 5.70 -1.86
CA PHE A 24 1.96 4.47 -1.07
C PHE A 24 0.90 4.44 0.02
N ILE A 25 0.82 5.49 0.86
CA ILE A 25 -0.15 5.58 1.95
C ILE A 25 -1.58 5.50 1.41
N HIS A 26 -1.89 6.25 0.35
CA HIS A 26 -3.23 6.32 -0.19
C HIS A 26 -3.67 5.00 -0.81
N LEU A 27 -2.83 4.37 -1.64
CA LEU A 27 -3.14 3.09 -2.28
C LEU A 27 -3.33 1.97 -1.25
N LEU A 28 -2.47 1.89 -0.22
CA LEU A 28 -2.60 0.89 0.82
C LEU A 28 -3.77 1.15 1.77
N SER A 29 -4.21 2.41 1.92
CA SER A 29 -5.40 2.74 2.72
C SER A 29 -6.68 2.12 2.14
N VAL A 30 -6.73 1.92 0.82
CA VAL A 30 -7.86 1.29 0.13
C VAL A 30 -7.78 -0.24 0.17
N LEU A 31 -6.56 -0.78 0.35
CA LEU A 31 -6.29 -2.22 0.42
C LEU A 31 -6.39 -2.80 1.84
N LYS A 32 -6.90 -2.08 2.84
CA LYS A 32 -6.94 -2.57 4.24
C LYS A 32 -7.66 -3.91 4.37
N ASP A 33 -8.80 -4.05 3.69
CA ASP A 33 -9.57 -5.28 3.70
C ASP A 33 -8.80 -6.43 3.03
N ASP A 34 -8.19 -6.20 1.87
CA ASP A 34 -7.34 -7.19 1.19
C ASP A 34 -6.13 -7.59 2.05
N ILE A 35 -5.50 -6.61 2.70
CA ILE A 35 -4.38 -6.82 3.63
C ILE A 35 -4.83 -7.75 4.76
N LEU A 36 -6.01 -7.51 5.35
CA LEU A 36 -6.56 -8.29 6.46
C LEU A 36 -7.04 -9.68 6.04
N LEU A 37 -7.67 -9.81 4.87
CA LEU A 37 -8.22 -11.08 4.36
C LEU A 37 -7.14 -12.16 4.22
N CYS A 38 -5.90 -11.75 3.98
CA CYS A 38 -4.79 -12.68 3.84
C CYS A 38 -4.06 -12.98 5.15
N GLN A 39 -4.44 -12.35 6.26
CA GLN A 39 -3.82 -12.62 7.56
C GLN A 39 -4.43 -13.85 8.23
N PRO A 40 -3.63 -14.60 9.00
CA PRO A 40 -4.16 -15.65 9.85
C PRO A 40 -5.22 -15.13 10.83
N HIS A 41 -6.19 -15.97 11.19
CA HIS A 41 -7.30 -15.62 12.09
C HIS A 41 -6.90 -15.12 13.50
N HIS A 42 -5.64 -15.30 13.91
CA HIS A 42 -5.13 -14.82 15.19
C HIS A 42 -4.63 -13.37 15.14
N VAL A 43 -4.50 -12.77 13.95
CA VAL A 43 -4.10 -11.38 13.77
C VAL A 43 -5.31 -10.48 14.03
N PRO A 44 -5.18 -9.45 14.88
CA PRO A 44 -6.27 -8.52 15.16
C PRO A 44 -6.70 -7.76 13.91
N THR A 45 -8.02 -7.69 13.67
CA THR A 45 -8.58 -6.96 12.50
C THR A 45 -8.62 -5.45 12.70
N ASN A 46 -8.44 -4.96 13.92
CA ASN A 46 -8.49 -3.55 14.27
C ASN A 46 -7.11 -2.87 14.30
N ALA A 47 -6.05 -3.55 13.85
CA ALA A 47 -4.69 -3.03 13.81
C ALA A 47 -3.99 -3.44 12.51
N PRO A 48 -3.02 -2.64 12.02
CA PRO A 48 -2.23 -3.03 10.86
C PRO A 48 -1.42 -4.30 11.17
N PRO A 49 -1.31 -5.25 10.22
CA PRO A 49 -0.47 -6.41 10.42
C PRO A 49 1.02 -6.05 10.41
N PRO A 50 1.86 -6.79 11.15
CA PRO A 50 3.29 -6.51 11.22
C PRO A 50 4.01 -6.76 9.89
N LEU A 51 3.44 -7.60 9.02
CA LEU A 51 4.00 -7.98 7.73
C LEU A 51 2.92 -7.93 6.66
N LEU A 52 3.26 -7.33 5.53
CA LEU A 52 2.46 -7.38 4.31
C LEU A 52 2.80 -8.62 3.50
N LEU A 53 1.86 -9.02 2.64
CA LEU A 53 2.11 -10.07 1.67
C LEU A 53 3.10 -9.62 0.57
N PRO A 54 3.86 -10.55 -0.02
CA PRO A 54 4.73 -10.25 -1.16
C PRO A 54 4.00 -9.64 -2.37
N SER A 55 2.74 -10.00 -2.60
CA SER A 55 1.90 -9.42 -3.66
C SER A 55 1.66 -7.92 -3.43
N ILE A 56 1.43 -7.53 -2.18
CA ILE A 56 1.20 -6.13 -1.80
C ILE A 56 2.51 -5.34 -1.90
N HIS A 57 3.64 -5.96 -1.53
CA HIS A 57 4.95 -5.35 -1.77
C HIS A 57 5.18 -5.05 -3.25
N LEU A 58 4.90 -6.03 -4.11
CA LEU A 58 5.11 -5.89 -5.56
C LEU A 58 4.18 -4.83 -6.15
N PHE A 59 2.92 -4.83 -5.73
CA PHE A 59 1.96 -3.81 -6.13
C PHE A 59 2.43 -2.41 -5.71
N ALA A 60 2.78 -2.23 -4.44
CA ALA A 60 3.21 -0.94 -3.90
C ALA A 60 4.50 -0.44 -4.55
N SER A 61 5.47 -1.34 -4.78
CA SER A 61 6.72 -1.03 -5.47
C SER A 61 6.48 -0.51 -6.88
N ASN A 62 5.64 -1.20 -7.67
CA ASN A 62 5.36 -0.82 -9.06
C ASN A 62 4.49 0.45 -9.18
N THR A 63 3.57 0.67 -8.24
CA THR A 63 2.59 1.76 -8.33
C THR A 63 3.09 3.07 -7.74
N ALA A 64 3.89 3.01 -6.68
CA ALA A 64 4.47 4.20 -6.03
C ALA A 64 5.89 4.52 -6.51
N ASP A 65 6.45 3.73 -7.45
CA ASP A 65 7.83 3.81 -7.93
C ASP A 65 8.85 3.77 -6.78
N ILE A 66 8.65 2.80 -5.87
CA ILE A 66 9.49 2.60 -4.69
C ILE A 66 10.25 1.28 -4.85
N PRO A 67 11.57 1.25 -4.60
CA PRO A 67 12.33 0.00 -4.60
C PRO A 67 11.70 -1.05 -3.68
N TYR A 68 11.54 -2.28 -4.18
CA TYR A 68 10.88 -3.37 -3.46
C TYR A 68 11.45 -3.59 -2.05
N ASP A 69 12.77 -3.48 -1.91
CA ASP A 69 13.50 -3.69 -0.65
C ASP A 69 13.18 -2.62 0.41
N LEU A 70 12.67 -1.45 0.00
CA LEU A 70 12.29 -0.36 0.92
C LEU A 70 10.84 -0.45 1.38
N ILE A 71 10.01 -1.26 0.73
CA ILE A 71 8.59 -1.40 1.08
C ILE A 71 8.38 -1.87 2.53
N PRO A 72 9.12 -2.87 3.06
CA PRO A 72 8.95 -3.29 4.45
C PRO A 72 9.29 -2.16 5.45
N SER A 73 10.39 -1.46 5.23
CA SER A 73 10.80 -0.32 6.07
C SER A 73 9.77 0.80 6.02
N LEU A 74 9.26 1.11 4.82
CA LEU A 74 8.23 2.13 4.64
C LEU A 74 6.93 1.73 5.33
N TRP A 75 6.46 0.50 5.13
CA TRP A 75 5.26 -0.02 5.79
C TRP A 75 5.33 0.15 7.31
N LEU A 76 6.41 -0.30 7.94
CA LEU A 76 6.58 -0.16 9.40
C LEU A 76 6.56 1.30 9.86
N SER A 77 6.95 2.23 8.99
CA SER A 77 7.01 3.66 9.26
C SER A 77 5.66 4.35 9.18
N VAL A 78 4.75 3.88 8.31
CA VAL A 78 3.48 4.57 8.00
C VAL A 78 2.23 3.72 8.22
N GLN A 79 2.35 2.45 8.63
CA GLN A 79 1.21 1.55 8.81
C GLN A 79 0.13 2.10 9.75
N ASP A 80 0.53 2.77 10.84
CA ASP A 80 -0.39 3.40 11.79
C ASP A 80 -1.17 4.53 11.11
N ASP A 81 -0.48 5.34 10.30
CA ASP A 81 -1.06 6.46 9.58
C ASP A 81 -2.04 5.95 8.51
N ILE A 82 -1.65 4.90 7.78
CA ILE A 82 -2.52 4.20 6.82
C ILE A 82 -3.77 3.70 7.53
N TRP A 83 -3.64 3.02 8.67
CA TRP A 83 -4.78 2.47 9.39
C TRP A 83 -5.72 3.54 9.96
N ALA A 84 -5.18 4.70 10.35
CA ALA A 84 -5.94 5.82 10.87
C ALA A 84 -6.73 6.60 9.80
N LEU A 85 -6.37 6.48 8.51
CA LEU A 85 -7.11 7.13 7.43
C LEU A 85 -8.50 6.51 7.26
N SER A 86 -9.54 7.34 7.23
CA SER A 86 -10.88 6.94 6.81
C SER A 86 -10.90 6.55 5.33
N ASP A 87 -11.84 5.67 4.95
CA ASP A 87 -11.95 5.11 3.59
C ASP A 87 -11.85 6.19 2.52
N THR A 88 -10.75 6.13 1.79
CA THR A 88 -10.41 7.09 0.75
C THR A 88 -10.87 6.55 -0.60
N LYS A 89 -11.52 7.41 -1.40
CA LYS A 89 -11.93 7.02 -2.76
C LYS A 89 -10.72 7.15 -3.70
N LEU A 90 -10.49 6.11 -4.51
CA LEU A 90 -9.48 6.16 -5.56
C LEU A 90 -9.85 7.18 -6.63
N SER A 91 -8.86 7.95 -7.08
CA SER A 91 -8.95 8.74 -8.30
C SER A 91 -8.99 7.82 -9.53
N SER A 92 -9.39 8.37 -10.69
CA SER A 92 -9.37 7.62 -11.95
C SER A 92 -7.99 7.07 -12.30
N THR A 93 -6.93 7.86 -12.05
CA THR A 93 -5.55 7.45 -12.32
C THR A 93 -5.10 6.31 -11.41
N GLU A 94 -5.50 6.33 -10.15
CA GLU A 94 -5.17 5.24 -9.22
C GLU A 94 -5.94 3.96 -9.58
N GLN A 95 -7.20 4.08 -10.01
CA GLN A 95 -7.94 2.94 -10.54
C GLN A 95 -7.23 2.29 -11.73
N ASP A 96 -6.64 3.09 -12.62
CA ASP A 96 -5.85 2.57 -13.74
C ASP A 96 -4.59 1.83 -13.26
N LEU A 97 -3.93 2.31 -12.19
CA LEU A 97 -2.81 1.61 -11.55
C LEU A 97 -3.24 0.26 -10.96
N PHE A 98 -4.39 0.20 -10.30
CA PHE A 98 -4.98 -1.05 -9.81
C PHE A 98 -5.28 -2.03 -10.94
N CYS A 99 -5.85 -1.57 -12.05
CA CYS A 99 -6.09 -2.42 -13.21
C CYS A 99 -4.79 -2.92 -13.85
N THR A 100 -3.76 -2.07 -13.90
CA THR A 100 -2.48 -2.40 -14.53
C THR A 100 -1.65 -3.38 -13.69
N TYR A 101 -1.57 -3.15 -12.38
CA TYR A 101 -0.65 -3.87 -11.48
C TYR A 101 -1.34 -4.76 -10.45
N GLY A 102 -2.58 -4.45 -10.04
CA GLY A 102 -3.30 -5.16 -8.98
C GLY A 102 -4.00 -6.43 -9.47
N TRP A 103 -4.60 -6.39 -10.66
CA TRP A 103 -5.46 -7.49 -11.17
C TRP A 103 -4.76 -8.85 -11.20
N ARG A 104 -3.52 -8.91 -11.72
CA ARG A 104 -2.73 -10.16 -11.78
C ARG A 104 -2.35 -10.70 -10.40
N LEU A 105 -2.39 -9.85 -9.39
CA LEU A 105 -2.05 -10.16 -8.01
C LEU A 105 -3.29 -10.47 -7.15
N GLY A 106 -4.48 -10.45 -7.75
CA GLY A 106 -5.75 -10.63 -7.04
C GLY A 106 -6.13 -9.43 -6.17
N LEU A 107 -5.50 -8.27 -6.40
CA LEU A 107 -5.78 -7.02 -5.68
C LEU A 107 -6.71 -6.17 -6.53
N GLY A 108 -7.80 -5.66 -5.96
CA GLY A 108 -8.71 -4.81 -6.71
C GLY A 108 -9.80 -4.16 -5.86
N GLU A 109 -10.17 -2.93 -6.24
CA GLU A 109 -11.35 -2.27 -5.69
C GLU A 109 -12.61 -2.95 -6.29
N TYR A 110 -13.54 -3.36 -5.42
CA TYR A 110 -14.76 -4.07 -5.80
C TYR A 110 -15.71 -3.28 -6.75
N GLN A 111 -15.43 -2.00 -7.02
CA GLN A 111 -16.38 -1.08 -7.66
C GLN A 111 -16.17 -0.79 -9.16
N LYS A 112 -15.10 -1.25 -9.82
CA LYS A 112 -14.95 -1.09 -11.28
C LYS A 112 -14.43 -2.35 -11.95
N LYS A 113 -15.19 -2.83 -12.96
CA LYS A 113 -14.67 -3.78 -13.94
C LYS A 113 -13.53 -3.08 -14.69
N CYS A 114 -12.30 -3.53 -14.48
CA CYS A 114 -11.19 -3.19 -15.37
C CYS A 114 -11.54 -3.65 -16.78
N SER A 115 -11.84 -2.71 -17.68
CA SER A 115 -12.08 -3.01 -19.09
C SER A 115 -10.72 -3.22 -19.76
N CYS A 116 -10.30 -4.47 -19.95
CA CYS A 116 -9.13 -4.76 -20.77
C CYS A 116 -9.40 -4.42 -22.24
N PRO A 117 -8.46 -3.76 -22.95
CA PRO A 117 -8.40 -3.85 -24.40
C PRO A 117 -7.86 -5.25 -24.74
N TYR A 118 -8.73 -6.13 -25.25
CA TYR A 118 -8.30 -7.31 -26.00
C TYR A 118 -7.85 -6.90 -27.40
#